data_AF-A0A251TY15-F1
#
_entry.id   AF-A0A251TY15-F1
#
_cell.length_a   1.000
_cell.length_b   1.000
_cell.length_c   1.000
_cell.angle_alpha   90.00
_cell.angle_beta   90.00
_cell.angle_gamma   90.00
#
_symmetry.space_group_name_H-M   'P 1'
#
loop_
_entity.id
_entity.type
_entity.pdbx_description
1 polymer ?
#
loop_
_entity_poly.entity_id
_entity_poly.type
_entity_poly.pdbx_seq_one_letter_code
_entity_poly.pdbx_strand_id
1 'polypeptide(L)'
;MVHPHSLLVITINGAGLFIETVYLLLFLIYSNHKQRIKVLLIMLAEIVFVGVLSALVLTVAEIVFVGVLQQQSSMVAQPKKTLYDFTVMDAKGNDVDLSVHKGKVVLIVNVASKCGLINNNYDELNQIYLKYKEKGLH
;
A
#
# COMPACT_ATOMS: atom_id res chain seq x y z
N MET A 1 4.62 4.87 6.78
CA MET A 1 4.25 6.30 6.93
C MET A 1 5.42 7.02 7.57
N VAL A 2 6.18 7.80 6.80
CA VAL A 2 7.34 8.56 7.29
C VAL A 2 6.88 9.72 8.18
N HIS A 3 7.48 9.83 9.36
CA HIS A 3 7.10 10.74 10.44
C HIS A 3 7.55 12.20 10.19
N PRO A 4 6.90 13.20 10.82
CA PRO A 4 7.04 14.61 10.47
C PRO A 4 8.32 15.23 11.05
N HIS A 5 9.50 14.71 10.69
CA HIS A 5 10.80 15.36 10.91
C HIS A 5 11.87 14.82 9.94
N SER A 6 11.57 14.76 8.63
CA SER A 6 12.59 14.50 7.57
C SER A 6 13.66 15.59 7.47
N LEU A 7 13.71 16.53 8.42
CA LEU A 7 14.67 17.62 8.52
C LEU A 7 16.10 17.09 8.49
N LEU A 8 16.40 16.00 9.22
CA LEU A 8 17.73 15.41 9.22
C LEU A 8 18.13 14.86 7.85
N VAL A 9 17.22 14.18 7.14
CA VAL A 9 17.49 13.64 5.79
C VAL A 9 17.65 14.77 4.78
N ILE A 10 16.81 15.80 4.87
CA ILE A 10 16.87 16.98 4.00
C ILE A 10 18.17 17.76 4.25
N THR A 11 18.57 17.96 5.50
CA THR A 11 19.79 18.69 5.83
C THR A 11 21.05 17.92 5.45
N ILE A 12 21.07 16.60 5.61
CA ILE A 12 22.22 15.78 5.20
C ILE A 12 22.38 15.81 3.69
N ASN A 13 21.30 15.56 2.95
CA ASN A 13 21.35 15.57 1.48
C ASN A 13 21.66 16.97 0.95
N GLY A 14 21.09 18.01 1.56
CA GLY A 14 21.35 19.41 1.20
C GLY A 14 22.78 19.84 1.49
N ALA A 15 23.35 19.47 2.65
CA ALA A 15 24.74 19.75 2.99
C ALA A 15 25.71 19.01 2.06
N GLY A 16 25.41 17.75 1.72
CA GLY A 16 26.18 16.97 0.74
C GLY A 16 26.24 17.68 -0.61
N LEU A 17 25.09 18.10 -1.15
CA LEU A 17 25.01 18.83 -2.41
C LEU A 17 25.77 20.16 -2.37
N PHE A 18 25.68 20.89 -1.26
CA PHE A 18 26.40 22.16 -1.09
C PHE A 18 27.93 21.97 -1.12
N ILE A 19 28.43 21.01 -0.35
CA ILE A 19 29.88 20.70 -0.29
C ILE A 19 30.39 20.26 -1.66
N GLU A 20 29.65 19.39 -2.34
CA GLU A 20 29.99 18.93 -3.69
C GLU A 20 30.04 20.09 -4.70
N THR A 21 29.04 20.98 -4.66
CA THR A 21 28.99 22.17 -5.51
C THR A 21 30.23 23.06 -5.27
N VAL A 22 30.59 23.31 -4.00
CA VAL A 22 31.77 24.11 -3.66
C VAL A 22 33.06 23.44 -4.16
N TYR A 23 33.22 22.14 -3.94
CA TYR A 23 34.40 21.39 -4.39
C TYR A 23 34.55 21.42 -5.91
N LEU A 24 33.45 21.17 -6.64
CA LEU A 24 33.45 21.22 -8.10
C LEU A 24 33.73 22.62 -8.64
N LEU A 25 33.19 23.68 -8.02
CA LEU A 25 33.47 25.07 -8.42
C LEU A 25 34.96 25.41 -8.22
N LEU A 26 35.53 25.09 -7.05
CA LEU A 26 36.96 25.31 -6.78
C LEU A 26 37.84 24.53 -7.75
N PHE A 27 37.50 23.26 -8.01
CA PHE A 27 38.20 22.45 -9.00
C PHE A 27 38.11 23.06 -10.39
N LEU A 28 36.92 23.49 -10.82
CA LEU A 28 36.72 24.11 -12.13
C LEU A 28 37.39 25.48 -12.26
N ILE A 29 37.67 26.19 -11.16
CA ILE A 29 38.37 27.49 -11.17
C ILE A 29 39.89 27.32 -11.16
N TYR A 30 40.42 26.31 -10.45
CA TYR A 30 41.87 26.18 -10.23
C TYR A 30 42.54 25.07 -11.05
N SER A 31 41.79 24.09 -11.56
CA SER A 31 42.34 22.95 -12.30
C SER A 31 42.86 23.34 -13.69
N ASN A 32 43.69 22.50 -14.30
CA ASN A 32 44.21 22.72 -15.66
C ASN A 32 43.13 22.46 -16.72
N HIS A 33 43.17 23.16 -17.86
CA HIS A 33 42.15 23.05 -18.94
C HIS A 33 41.86 21.60 -19.38
N LYS A 34 42.90 20.77 -19.51
CA LYS A 34 42.76 19.34 -19.87
C LYS A 34 42.01 18.53 -18.80
N GLN A 35 42.17 18.86 -17.53
CA GLN A 35 41.51 18.19 -16.42
C GLN A 35 40.08 18.71 -16.22
N ARG A 36 39.85 20.02 -16.42
CA ARG A 36 38.50 20.60 -16.42
C ARG A 36 37.60 19.95 -17.45
N ILE A 37 38.07 19.77 -18.69
CA ILE A 37 37.29 19.11 -19.74
C ILE A 37 36.94 17.67 -19.35
N LYS A 38 37.87 16.91 -18.76
CA LYS A 38 37.58 15.54 -18.29
C LYS A 38 36.46 15.52 -17.25
N VAL A 39 36.50 16.43 -16.27
CA VAL A 39 35.46 16.50 -15.24
C VAL A 39 34.12 16.96 -15.81
N LEU A 40 34.11 17.94 -16.72
CA LEU A 40 32.88 18.37 -17.40
C LEU A 40 32.24 17.24 -18.22
N LEU A 41 33.05 16.41 -18.87
CA LEU A 41 32.55 15.24 -19.60
C LEU A 41 31.95 14.19 -18.65
N ILE A 42 32.56 13.96 -17.49
CA ILE A 42 32.01 13.06 -16.47
C ILE A 42 30.67 13.59 -15.95
N MET A 43 30.58 14.88 -15.63
CA MET A 43 29.32 15.50 -15.18
C MET A 43 28.22 15.39 -16.24
N LEU A 44 28.56 15.62 -17.52
CA LEU A 44 27.60 15.47 -18.60
C LEU A 44 27.09 14.03 -18.71
N ALA A 45 27.99 13.05 -18.60
CA ALA A 45 27.63 11.64 -18.63
C ALA A 45 26.71 11.26 -17.46
N GLU A 46 26.99 11.77 -16.26
CA GLU A 46 26.16 11.55 -15.07
C GLU A 46 24.78 12.19 -15.21
N ILE A 47 24.68 13.42 -15.71
CA ILE A 47 23.40 14.09 -15.98
C ILE A 47 22.57 13.29 -16.99
N VAL A 48 23.19 12.81 -18.07
CA VAL A 48 22.51 11.98 -19.06
C VAL A 48 22.03 10.67 -18.43
N PHE A 49 22.86 10.02 -17.62
CA PHE A 49 22.50 8.79 -16.93
C PHE A 49 21.30 8.98 -15.98
N VAL A 50 21.32 10.02 -15.14
CA VAL A 50 20.22 10.36 -14.23
C VAL A 50 18.95 10.75 -15.01
N GLY A 51 19.10 11.47 -16.13
CA GLY A 51 18.00 11.79 -17.03
C GLY A 51 17.33 10.56 -17.63
N VAL A 52 18.10 9.58 -18.09
CA VAL A 52 17.58 8.32 -18.62
C VAL A 52 16.87 7.51 -17.53
N LEU A 53 17.48 7.39 -16.35
CA LEU A 53 16.86 6.67 -15.24
C LEU A 53 15.56 7.32 -14.77
N SER A 54 15.53 8.64 -14.64
CA SER A 54 14.31 9.36 -14.24
C SER A 54 13.18 9.21 -15.27
N ALA A 55 13.48 9.30 -16.57
CA ALA A 55 12.50 9.04 -17.62
C ALA A 55 11.98 7.59 -17.60
N LEU A 56 12.87 6.61 -17.38
CA LEU A 56 12.47 5.21 -17.23
C LEU A 56 11.53 5.01 -16.05
N VAL A 57 11.85 5.59 -14.89
CA VAL A 57 11.01 5.49 -13.69
C VAL A 57 9.65 6.13 -13.92
N LEU A 58 9.60 7.31 -14.55
CA LEU A 58 8.34 8.00 -14.86
C LEU A 58 7.48 7.21 -15.84
N THR A 59 8.07 6.66 -16.91
CA THR A 59 7.34 5.84 -17.88
C THR A 59 6.79 4.55 -17.27
N VAL A 60 7.56 3.87 -16.42
CA VAL A 60 7.07 2.69 -15.68
C VAL A 60 5.94 3.08 -14.72
N ALA A 61 6.08 4.20 -14.00
CA ALA A 61 5.03 4.69 -13.10
C ALA A 61 3.72 5.00 -13.84
N GLU A 62 3.81 5.64 -15.01
CA GLU A 62 2.64 5.90 -15.88
C GLU A 62 2.00 4.59 -16.38
N ILE A 63 2.80 3.62 -16.85
CA ILE A 63 2.29 2.32 -17.32
C ILE A 63 1.57 1.58 -16.19
N VAL A 64 2.16 1.54 -14.99
CA VAL A 64 1.56 0.90 -13.81
C VAL A 64 0.25 1.60 -13.45
N PHE A 65 0.23 2.94 -13.46
CA PHE A 65 -0.97 3.71 -13.17
C PHE A 65 -2.10 3.43 -14.17
N VAL A 66 -1.80 3.45 -15.48
CA VAL A 66 -2.77 3.12 -16.53
C VAL A 66 -3.29 1.69 -16.39
N GLY A 67 -2.41 0.72 -16.10
CA GLY A 67 -2.80 -0.67 -15.87
C GLY A 67 -3.76 -0.83 -14.69
N VAL A 68 -3.53 -0.10 -13.60
CA VAL A 68 -4.45 -0.09 -12.43
C VAL A 68 -5.81 0.51 -12.81
N LEU A 69 -5.83 1.62 -13.57
CA LEU A 69 -7.09 2.24 -14.01
C LEU A 69 -7.93 1.31 -14.89
N GLN A 70 -7.30 0.52 -15.77
CA GLN A 70 -8.01 -0.45 -16.63
C GLN A 70 -8.66 -1.59 -15.83
N GLN A 71 -8.07 -2.01 -14.71
CA GLN A 71 -8.60 -3.10 -13.89
C GLN A 71 -9.93 -2.75 -13.20
N GLN A 72 -10.23 -1.46 -13.03
CA GLN A 72 -11.41 -1.00 -12.31
C GLN A 72 -12.72 -1.12 -13.12
N SER A 73 -12.66 -1.08 -14.46
CA SER A 73 -13.84 -1.25 -15.31
C SER A 73 -14.44 -2.66 -15.25
N SER A 74 -13.63 -3.69 -14.97
CA SER A 74 -14.11 -5.08 -14.83
C SER A 74 -14.77 -5.37 -13.48
N MET A 75 -14.60 -4.50 -12.48
CA MET A 75 -15.22 -4.66 -11.15
C MET A 75 -16.68 -4.15 -11.12
N VAL A 76 -17.09 -3.31 -12.08
CA VAL A 76 -18.42 -2.67 -12.10
C VAL A 76 -19.51 -3.57 -12.68
N ALA A 77 -19.14 -4.65 -13.38
CA ALA A 77 -20.09 -5.55 -14.06
C ALA A 77 -20.45 -6.83 -13.28
N GLN A 78 -20.14 -6.91 -11.98
CA GLN A 78 -20.61 -8.02 -11.16
C GLN A 78 -22.03 -7.70 -10.63
N PRO A 79 -23.03 -8.59 -10.82
CA PRO A 79 -24.30 -8.44 -10.14
C PRO A 79 -24.02 -8.37 -8.63
N LYS A 80 -24.57 -7.37 -7.95
CA LYS A 80 -24.39 -7.19 -6.49
C LYS A 80 -24.96 -8.40 -5.76
N LYS A 81 -24.13 -9.42 -5.53
CA LYS A 81 -24.46 -10.55 -4.67
C LYS A 81 -24.44 -10.06 -3.23
N THR A 82 -25.54 -10.27 -2.54
CA THR A 82 -25.68 -10.02 -1.12
C THR A 82 -25.34 -11.30 -0.35
N LEU A 83 -25.09 -11.18 0.95
CA LEU A 83 -24.92 -12.33 1.85
C LEU A 83 -26.05 -13.38 1.69
N TYR A 84 -27.25 -12.92 1.36
CA TYR A 84 -28.46 -13.72 1.27
C TYR A 84 -28.59 -14.54 -0.02
N ASP A 85 -27.66 -14.36 -0.97
CA ASP A 85 -27.63 -15.13 -2.22
C ASP A 85 -26.73 -16.37 -2.11
N PHE A 86 -26.24 -16.68 -0.90
CA PHE A 86 -25.34 -17.80 -0.64
C PHE A 86 -26.01 -18.89 0.21
N THR A 87 -25.80 -20.13 -0.20
CA THR A 87 -26.05 -21.33 0.60
C THR A 87 -24.72 -21.83 1.14
N VAL A 88 -24.66 -22.09 2.45
CA VAL A 88 -23.45 -22.56 3.12
C VAL A 88 -23.75 -23.86 3.87
N MET A 89 -22.75 -24.72 3.99
CA MET A 89 -22.88 -25.95 4.76
C MET A 89 -22.65 -25.67 6.26
N ASP A 90 -23.55 -26.13 7.12
CA ASP A 90 -23.39 -26.04 8.57
C ASP A 90 -22.38 -27.08 9.10
N ALA A 91 -22.04 -26.98 10.39
CA ALA A 91 -21.13 -27.92 11.04
C ALA A 91 -21.65 -29.36 11.13
N LYS A 92 -22.95 -29.59 10.85
CA LYS A 92 -23.60 -30.91 10.83
C LYS A 92 -23.68 -31.49 9.40
N GLY A 93 -23.21 -30.75 8.39
CA GLY A 93 -23.22 -31.17 6.99
C GLY A 93 -24.52 -30.85 6.23
N ASN A 94 -25.40 -30.02 6.78
CA ASN A 94 -26.63 -29.60 6.08
C ASN A 94 -26.41 -28.30 5.32
N ASP A 95 -27.02 -28.18 4.15
CA ASP A 95 -27.06 -26.91 3.43
C ASP A 95 -28.03 -25.93 4.11
N VAL A 96 -27.53 -24.74 4.42
CA VAL A 96 -28.27 -23.63 5.04
C VAL A 96 -28.26 -22.46 4.07
N ASP A 97 -29.45 -22.11 3.57
CA ASP A 97 -29.65 -20.90 2.80
C ASP A 97 -29.59 -19.68 3.73
N LEU A 98 -28.64 -18.76 3.49
CA LEU A 98 -28.47 -17.56 4.30
C LEU A 98 -29.60 -16.53 4.10
N SER A 99 -30.47 -16.72 3.11
CA SER A 99 -31.65 -15.89 2.88
C SER A 99 -32.59 -15.82 4.10
N VAL A 100 -32.58 -16.84 4.97
CA VAL A 100 -33.35 -16.89 6.23
C VAL A 100 -32.99 -15.77 7.23
N HIS A 101 -31.83 -15.14 7.04
CA HIS A 101 -31.37 -14.02 7.86
C HIS A 101 -31.63 -12.64 7.22
N LYS A 102 -32.39 -12.57 6.12
CA LYS A 102 -32.73 -11.30 5.47
C LYS A 102 -33.52 -10.38 6.40
N GLY A 103 -33.08 -9.13 6.49
CA GLY A 103 -33.70 -8.13 7.38
C GLY A 103 -33.31 -8.27 8.85
N LYS A 104 -32.45 -9.24 9.20
CA LYS A 104 -31.86 -9.39 10.53
C LYS A 104 -30.45 -8.82 10.55
N VAL A 105 -30.01 -8.37 11.72
CA VAL A 105 -28.59 -8.03 11.93
C VAL A 105 -27.85 -9.34 12.16
N VAL A 106 -26.84 -9.62 11.35
CA VAL A 106 -26.03 -10.84 11.41
C VAL A 106 -24.58 -10.48 11.68
N LEU A 107 -23.94 -11.14 12.64
CA LEU A 107 -22.52 -11.03 12.91
C LEU A 107 -21.79 -12.28 12.38
N ILE A 108 -20.97 -12.10 11.34
CA ILE A 108 -20.17 -13.19 10.77
C ILE A 108 -18.75 -13.11 11.32
N VAL A 109 -18.28 -14.19 11.91
CA VAL A 109 -16.94 -14.28 12.51
C VAL A 109 -16.22 -15.49 11.93
N ASN A 110 -15.01 -15.27 11.40
CA ASN A 110 -14.11 -16.36 11.05
C ASN A 110 -13.41 -16.86 12.32
N VAL A 111 -13.68 -18.10 12.72
CA VAL A 111 -13.12 -18.72 13.93
C VAL A 111 -12.17 -19.86 13.59
N ALA A 112 -11.13 -20.05 14.41
CA ALA A 112 -10.16 -21.16 14.30
C ALA A 112 -9.97 -21.81 15.68
N SER A 113 -9.84 -23.15 15.73
CA SER A 113 -9.85 -23.92 16.99
C SER A 113 -8.51 -24.02 17.74
N LYS A 114 -7.39 -23.60 17.14
CA LYS A 114 -6.02 -23.73 17.70
C LYS A 114 -5.25 -22.40 17.74
N CYS A 115 -5.89 -21.34 18.20
CA CYS A 115 -5.26 -20.03 18.39
C CYS A 115 -5.24 -19.67 19.88
N GLY A 116 -4.11 -19.17 20.41
CA GLY A 116 -3.97 -18.79 21.82
C GLY A 116 -4.84 -17.61 22.29
N LEU A 117 -5.62 -17.01 21.39
CA LEU A 117 -6.51 -15.87 21.62
C LEU A 117 -7.98 -16.27 21.82
N ILE A 118 -8.30 -17.57 21.81
CA ILE A 118 -9.67 -18.11 21.81
C ILE A 118 -10.43 -17.82 23.10
N ASN A 119 -9.78 -17.85 24.27
CA ASN A 119 -10.47 -17.91 25.55
C ASN A 119 -11.30 -16.64 25.85
N ASN A 120 -10.85 -15.46 25.42
CA ASN A 120 -11.59 -14.22 25.69
C ASN A 120 -12.60 -13.90 24.58
N ASN A 121 -12.31 -14.31 23.34
CA ASN A 121 -13.12 -13.90 22.18
C ASN A 121 -14.48 -14.61 22.15
N TYR A 122 -14.59 -15.87 22.55
CA TYR A 122 -15.88 -16.58 22.57
C TYR A 122 -16.82 -16.05 23.65
N ASP A 123 -16.31 -15.70 24.82
CA ASP A 123 -17.12 -15.16 25.91
C ASP A 123 -17.66 -13.76 25.56
N GLU A 124 -16.83 -12.91 24.96
CA GLU A 124 -17.26 -11.59 24.47
C GLU A 124 -18.29 -11.70 23.35
N LEU A 125 -18.10 -12.62 22.39
CA LEU A 125 -19.08 -12.88 21.34
C LEU A 125 -20.41 -13.36 21.91
N ASN A 126 -20.37 -14.23 22.91
CA ASN A 126 -21.58 -14.70 23.60
C ASN A 126 -22.27 -13.58 24.36
N GLN A 127 -21.53 -12.69 25.05
CA GLN A 127 -22.11 -11.53 25.71
C GLN A 127 -22.79 -10.57 24.73
N ILE A 128 -22.18 -10.30 23.58
CA ILE A 128 -22.76 -9.49 22.50
C ILE A 128 -24.05 -10.14 22.00
N TYR A 129 -24.01 -11.45 21.71
CA TYR A 129 -25.17 -12.19 21.26
C TYR A 129 -26.32 -12.08 22.27
N LEU A 130 -26.08 -12.41 23.54
CA LEU A 130 -27.10 -12.36 24.59
C LEU A 130 -27.68 -10.94 24.79
N LYS A 131 -26.85 -9.90 24.68
CA LYS A 131 -27.26 -8.50 24.88
C LYS A 131 -28.15 -7.98 23.74
N TYR A 132 -27.94 -8.44 22.51
CA TYR A 132 -28.60 -7.89 21.32
C TYR A 132 -29.55 -8.86 20.62
N LYS A 133 -29.66 -10.12 21.09
CA LYS A 133 -30.57 -11.13 20.53
C LYS A 133 -32.01 -10.63 20.43
N GLU A 134 -32.53 -10.13 21.55
CA GLU A 134 -33.89 -9.57 21.64
C GLU A 134 -34.07 -8.27 20.84
N LYS A 135 -32.96 -7.65 20.41
CA LYS A 135 -32.94 -6.43 19.59
C LYS A 135 -32.76 -6.71 18.10
N GLY A 136 -32.80 -7.99 17.70
CA GLY A 136 -32.74 -8.40 16.29
C GLY A 136 -31.39 -8.93 15.82
N LEU A 137 -30.38 -9.04 16.69
CA LEU A 137 -29.13 -9.74 16.37
C LEU A 137 -29.40 -11.25 16.33
N HIS A 138 -29.04 -11.91 15.23
CA HIS A 138 -29.23 -13.34 15.04
C HIS A 138 -27.96 -14.03 14.58
#